data_AF-A0A3S1RFN8-F1
#
_entry.id   AF-A0A3S1RFN8-F1
#
_cell.length_a   1.000
_cell.length_b   1.000
_cell.length_c   1.000
_cell.angle_alpha   90.00
_cell.angle_beta   90.00
_cell.angle_gamma   90.00
#
_symmetry.space_group_name_H-M   'P 1'
#
loop_
_entity.id
_entity.type
_entity.pdbx_description
1 polymer ?
#
loop_
_entity_poly.entity_id
_entity_poly.type
_entity_poly.pdbx_seq_one_letter_code
_entity_poly.pdbx_strand_id
1 'polypeptide(L)'
;GGPPASPGYAEGPLFDLDQPPVSYKAKASAGEEQAALVSAIGKAVGRLAVLVETADGEAAGILEFHIAMLEDDALSGPALAAIGSGQPADAAWRAALDREIAGYEASDQDYFRARAADLRDIRDQVLRAPPPRHPRSAPAAPGRGCRADRRRLRARSSM
;
A
#
# COMPACT_ATOMS: atom_id res chain seq x y z
N GLY A 1 2.05 -5.78 -42.04
CA GLY A 1 1.09 -6.58 -41.29
C GLY A 1 1.82 -7.25 -40.16
N GLY A 2 1.52 -6.90 -38.91
CA GLY A 2 1.96 -7.63 -37.73
C GLY A 2 0.83 -8.56 -37.26
N PRO A 3 1.12 -9.75 -36.72
CA PRO A 3 0.08 -10.65 -36.25
C PRO A 3 -0.62 -10.07 -35.01
N PRO A 4 -1.93 -10.33 -34.83
CA PRO A 4 -2.61 -10.01 -33.58
C PRO A 4 -2.06 -10.91 -32.47
N ALA A 5 -1.61 -10.31 -31.37
CA ALA A 5 -1.41 -11.03 -30.12
C ALA A 5 -2.79 -11.46 -29.60
N SER A 6 -3.00 -12.77 -29.58
CA SER A 6 -4.03 -13.59 -28.90
C SER A 6 -5.39 -12.95 -28.54
N PRO A 7 -6.54 -13.56 -28.95
CA PRO A 7 -7.84 -13.25 -28.38
C PRO A 7 -7.96 -13.88 -27.00
N GLY A 8 -7.39 -13.22 -25.99
CA GLY A 8 -7.53 -13.55 -24.57
C GLY A 8 -8.33 -12.46 -23.89
N TYR A 9 -9.62 -12.73 -23.65
CA TYR A 9 -10.51 -11.85 -22.90
C TYR A 9 -10.08 -11.86 -21.43
N ALA A 10 -9.29 -10.88 -21.00
CA ALA A 10 -8.94 -10.67 -19.61
C ALA A 10 -9.95 -9.67 -19.00
N GLU A 11 -11.06 -10.17 -18.49
CA GLU A 11 -11.89 -9.42 -17.53
C GLU A 11 -11.22 -9.52 -16.15
N GLY A 12 -10.18 -8.72 -15.93
CA GLY A 12 -9.71 -8.38 -14.59
C GLY A 12 -10.24 -6.99 -14.22
N PRO A 13 -10.50 -6.68 -12.93
CA PRO A 13 -10.84 -5.32 -12.55
C PRO A 13 -9.71 -4.39 -13.01
N LEU A 14 -10.04 -3.53 -13.97
CA LEU A 14 -9.16 -2.47 -14.45
C LEU A 14 -8.94 -1.51 -13.27
N PHE A 15 -7.84 -1.70 -12.54
CA PHE A 15 -7.46 -0.78 -11.47
C PHE A 15 -7.06 0.53 -12.12
N ASP A 16 -7.94 1.52 -11.96
CA ASP A 16 -7.75 2.88 -12.42
C ASP A 16 -6.41 3.42 -11.88
N LEU A 17 -5.46 3.67 -12.78
CA LEU A 17 -4.13 4.19 -12.45
C LEU A 17 -4.17 5.71 -12.17
N ASP A 18 -5.33 6.37 -12.32
CA ASP A 18 -5.53 7.80 -12.06
C ASP A 18 -5.94 8.13 -10.62
N GLN A 19 -5.60 7.27 -9.65
CA GLN A 19 -5.79 7.62 -8.26
C GLN A 19 -4.77 8.71 -7.88
N PRO A 20 -5.20 9.93 -7.48
CA PRO A 20 -4.27 10.99 -7.10
C PRO A 20 -3.37 10.47 -5.98
N PRO A 21 -2.06 10.83 -5.99
CA PRO A 21 -1.11 10.31 -5.02
C PRO A 21 -1.66 10.58 -3.62
N VAL A 22 -1.82 9.50 -2.86
CA VAL A 22 -2.31 9.54 -1.48
C VAL A 22 -1.42 10.54 -0.75
N SER A 23 -1.98 11.68 -0.34
CA SER A 23 -1.24 12.72 0.39
C SER A 23 -0.65 12.09 1.65
N TYR A 24 0.67 11.94 1.69
CA TYR A 24 1.36 11.49 2.88
C TYR A 24 1.09 12.47 4.02
N LYS A 25 0.87 11.95 5.22
CA LYS A 25 0.75 12.76 6.44
C LYS A 25 1.92 12.42 7.35
N ALA A 26 2.83 13.39 7.49
CA ALA A 26 3.96 13.32 8.39
C ALA A 26 3.52 12.89 9.80
N LYS A 27 4.35 12.05 10.41
CA LYS A 27 4.22 11.53 11.77
C LYS A 27 4.90 12.47 12.76
N ALA A 28 4.66 12.25 14.04
CA ALA A 28 5.14 13.13 15.09
C ALA A 28 6.62 12.88 15.45
N SER A 29 7.18 11.72 15.06
CA SER A 29 8.57 11.37 15.35
C SER A 29 9.24 10.53 14.26
N ALA A 30 10.58 10.58 14.22
CA ALA A 30 11.38 9.74 13.33
C ALA A 30 11.14 8.24 13.55
N GLY A 31 10.87 7.81 14.79
CA GLY A 31 10.54 6.41 15.07
C GLY A 31 9.20 5.97 14.45
N GLU A 32 8.19 6.85 14.47
CA GLU A 32 6.91 6.58 13.80
C GLU A 32 7.04 6.60 12.28
N GLU A 33 7.89 7.47 11.73
CA GLU A 33 8.23 7.51 10.30
C GLU A 33 8.95 6.23 9.85
N GLN A 34 9.96 5.77 10.61
CA GLN A 34 10.66 4.52 10.32
C GLN A 34 9.72 3.32 10.39
N ALA A 35 8.87 3.25 11.42
CA ALA A 35 7.86 2.19 11.55
C ALA A 35 6.84 2.25 10.39
N ALA A 36 6.47 3.45 9.94
CA ALA A 36 5.59 3.62 8.78
C ALA A 36 6.23 3.08 7.50
N LEU A 37 7.52 3.35 7.26
CA LEU A 37 8.25 2.83 6.10
C LEU A 37 8.34 1.30 6.15
N VAL A 38 8.78 0.73 7.28
CA VAL A 38 8.87 -0.73 7.46
C VAL A 38 7.51 -1.40 7.24
N SER A 39 6.43 -0.80 7.77
CA SER A 39 5.07 -1.29 7.55
C SER A 39 4.65 -1.23 6.07
N ALA A 40 5.03 -0.17 5.34
CA ALA A 40 4.71 -0.01 3.93
C ALA A 40 5.45 -1.04 3.06
N ILE A 41 6.74 -1.29 3.34
CA ILE A 41 7.55 -2.33 2.69
C ILE A 41 6.92 -3.70 2.93
N GLY A 42 6.61 -4.05 4.18
CA GLY A 42 5.96 -5.34 4.50
C GLY A 42 4.60 -5.53 3.80
N LYS A 43 3.81 -4.47 3.66
CA LYS A 43 2.56 -4.51 2.87
C LYS A 43 2.81 -4.68 1.37
N ALA A 44 3.88 -4.10 0.82
CA ALA A 44 4.26 -4.30 -0.58
C ALA A 44 4.68 -5.75 -0.82
N VAL A 45 5.58 -6.29 0.01
CA VAL A 45 6.01 -7.70 -0.02
C VAL A 45 4.82 -8.64 0.06
N GLY A 46 3.91 -8.45 1.04
CA GLY A 46 2.73 -9.30 1.17
C GLY A 46 1.79 -9.27 -0.05
N ARG A 47 1.68 -8.12 -0.73
CA ARG A 47 0.90 -8.02 -1.98
C ARG A 47 1.59 -8.72 -3.14
N LEU A 48 2.91 -8.56 -3.28
CA LEU A 48 3.69 -9.26 -4.30
C LEU A 48 3.64 -10.77 -4.11
N ALA A 49 3.75 -11.26 -2.87
CA ALA A 49 3.66 -12.68 -2.56
C ALA A 49 2.32 -13.28 -3.01
N VAL A 50 1.21 -12.58 -2.79
CA VAL A 50 -0.10 -13.02 -3.30
C VAL A 50 -0.16 -13.06 -4.83
N LEU A 51 0.53 -12.14 -5.52
CA LEU A 51 0.59 -12.15 -6.99
C LEU A 51 1.42 -13.32 -7.51
N VAL A 52 2.53 -13.67 -6.84
CA VAL A 52 3.38 -14.83 -7.16
C VAL A 52 2.55 -16.11 -7.20
N GLU A 53 1.65 -16.32 -6.23
CA GLU A 53 0.78 -17.52 -6.19
C GLU A 53 -0.12 -17.69 -7.42
N THR A 54 -0.35 -16.63 -8.18
CA THR A 54 -1.20 -16.62 -9.38
C THR A 54 -0.44 -16.38 -10.68
N ALA A 55 0.87 -16.17 -10.59
CA ALA A 55 1.74 -15.90 -11.73
C ALA A 55 2.46 -17.19 -12.16
N ASP A 56 2.70 -17.33 -13.45
CA ASP A 56 3.41 -18.49 -14.01
C ASP A 56 4.70 -18.05 -14.73
N GLY A 57 5.69 -18.95 -14.71
CA GLY A 57 6.92 -18.81 -15.50
C GLY A 57 7.72 -17.54 -15.18
N GLU A 58 8.03 -16.76 -16.22
CA GLU A 58 8.85 -15.54 -16.11
C GLU A 58 8.21 -14.48 -15.21
N ALA A 59 6.87 -14.37 -15.21
CA ALA A 59 6.18 -13.38 -14.39
C ALA A 59 6.34 -13.65 -12.88
N ALA A 60 6.28 -14.91 -12.47
CA ALA A 60 6.54 -15.30 -11.08
C ALA A 60 7.98 -14.94 -10.67
N GLY A 61 8.97 -15.27 -11.51
CA GLY A 61 10.37 -14.95 -11.24
C GLY A 61 10.68 -13.45 -11.13
N ILE A 62 10.00 -12.61 -11.92
CA ILE A 62 10.11 -11.14 -11.80
C ILE A 62 9.55 -10.66 -10.46
N LEU A 63 8.38 -11.16 -10.05
CA LEU A 63 7.75 -10.78 -8.79
C LEU A 63 8.57 -11.25 -7.57
N GLU A 64 9.10 -12.47 -7.60
CA GLU A 64 10.01 -12.99 -6.58
C GLU A 64 11.29 -12.17 -6.47
N PHE A 65 11.84 -11.72 -7.61
CA PHE A 65 12.97 -10.81 -7.63
C PHE A 65 12.62 -9.46 -6.98
N HIS A 66 11.45 -8.89 -7.25
CA HIS A 66 11.01 -7.65 -6.59
C HIS A 66 10.84 -7.83 -5.07
N ILE A 67 10.34 -8.98 -4.61
CA ILE A 67 10.27 -9.31 -3.18
C ILE A 67 11.68 -9.35 -2.58
N ALA A 68 12.60 -10.09 -3.19
CA ALA A 68 13.97 -10.21 -2.71
C ALA A 68 14.67 -8.84 -2.60
N MET A 69 14.41 -7.93 -3.56
CA MET A 69 14.91 -6.55 -3.49
C MET A 69 14.32 -5.77 -2.31
N LEU A 70 13.02 -5.90 -2.05
CA LEU A 70 12.35 -5.21 -0.94
C LEU A 70 12.76 -5.72 0.44
N GLU A 71 13.18 -6.98 0.52
CA GLU A 71 13.71 -7.62 1.73
C GLU A 71 15.18 -7.32 1.99
N ASP A 72 15.90 -6.78 0.99
CA ASP A 72 17.29 -6.35 1.16
C ASP A 72 17.36 -5.01 1.93
N ASP A 73 17.97 -5.05 3.11
CA ASP A 73 18.23 -3.88 3.94
C ASP A 73 19.10 -2.82 3.25
N ALA A 74 19.89 -3.20 2.24
CA ALA A 74 20.64 -2.23 1.43
C ALA A 74 19.71 -1.26 0.68
N LEU A 75 18.51 -1.71 0.30
CA LEU A 75 17.52 -0.87 -0.38
C LEU A 75 16.83 0.09 0.61
N SER A 76 16.48 -0.39 1.80
CA SER A 76 15.71 0.38 2.79
C SER A 76 16.59 1.24 3.72
N GLY A 77 17.84 0.84 3.95
CA GLY A 77 18.79 1.47 4.86
C GLY A 77 19.01 2.96 4.63
N PRO A 78 19.29 3.42 3.39
CA PRO A 78 19.45 4.84 3.09
C PRO A 78 18.21 5.68 3.43
N ALA A 79 17.01 5.13 3.19
CA ALA A 79 15.76 5.79 3.53
C ALA A 79 15.56 5.86 5.06
N LEU A 80 15.80 4.76 5.77
CA LEU A 80 15.69 4.70 7.24
C LEU A 80 16.67 5.67 7.93
N ALA A 81 17.89 5.81 7.39
CA ALA A 81 18.88 6.78 7.86
C ALA A 81 18.43 8.23 7.62
N ALA A 82 17.90 8.53 6.42
CA ALA A 82 17.37 9.85 6.10
C ALA A 82 16.18 10.23 7.00
N ILE A 83 15.31 9.28 7.33
CA ILE A 83 14.23 9.49 8.31
C ILE A 83 14.80 9.81 9.69
N GLY A 84 15.85 9.08 10.12
CA GLY A 84 16.55 9.37 11.37
C GLY A 84 17.13 10.80 11.44
N SER A 85 17.40 11.41 10.28
CA SER A 85 17.83 12.81 10.15
C SER A 85 16.69 13.84 10.07
N GLY A 86 15.43 13.40 10.14
CA GLY A 86 14.25 14.26 10.16
C GLY A 86 13.47 14.36 8.85
N GLN A 87 13.76 13.53 7.85
CA GLN A 87 12.93 13.46 6.64
C GLN A 87 11.65 12.64 6.88
N PRO A 88 10.52 13.03 6.26
CA PRO A 88 9.34 12.18 6.27
C PRO A 88 9.57 10.92 5.41
N ALA A 89 8.91 9.82 5.77
CA ALA A 89 9.18 8.50 5.21
C ALA A 89 8.96 8.41 3.70
N ASP A 90 7.95 9.09 3.17
CA ASP A 90 7.64 9.13 1.74
C ASP A 90 8.76 9.80 0.94
N ALA A 91 9.23 10.96 1.41
CA ALA A 91 10.31 11.71 0.76
C ALA A 91 11.65 10.96 0.88
N ALA A 92 11.94 10.38 2.05
CA ALA A 92 13.16 9.61 2.28
C ALA A 92 13.23 8.36 1.39
N TRP A 93 12.13 7.60 1.30
CA TRP A 93 12.03 6.44 0.44
C TRP A 93 12.19 6.81 -1.03
N ARG A 94 11.46 7.83 -1.49
CA ARG A 94 11.54 8.30 -2.88
C ARG A 94 12.96 8.75 -3.23
N ALA A 95 13.59 9.54 -2.38
CA ALA A 95 14.95 10.03 -2.59
C ALA A 95 16.00 8.90 -2.58
N ALA A 96 15.82 7.86 -1.77
CA ALA A 96 16.73 6.71 -1.78
C ALA A 96 16.64 5.95 -3.11
N LEU A 97 15.42 5.61 -3.55
CA LEU A 97 15.21 4.87 -4.80
C LEU A 97 15.60 5.69 -6.03
N ASP A 98 15.33 7.00 -6.04
CA ASP A 98 15.71 7.88 -7.15
C ASP A 98 17.23 7.92 -7.35
N ARG A 99 18.03 7.76 -6.29
CA ARG A 99 19.51 7.68 -6.40
C ARG A 99 19.95 6.36 -7.02
N GLU A 100 19.37 5.25 -6.60
CA GLU A 100 19.65 3.94 -7.19
C GLU A 100 19.27 3.92 -8.68
N ILE A 101 18.07 4.40 -9.00
CA ILE A 101 17.56 4.53 -10.37
C ILE A 101 18.52 5.37 -11.23
N ALA A 102 18.97 6.52 -10.73
CA ALA A 102 19.90 7.37 -11.47
C ALA A 102 21.23 6.66 -11.79
N GLY A 103 21.71 5.78 -10.89
CA GLY A 103 22.87 4.93 -11.14
C GLY A 103 22.67 3.94 -12.29
N TYR A 104 21.48 3.35 -12.38
CA TYR A 104 21.13 2.45 -13.48
C TYR A 104 20.88 3.18 -14.80
N GLU A 105 20.29 4.38 -14.77
CA GLU A 105 19.99 5.18 -15.96
C GLU A 105 21.20 5.85 -16.59
N ALA A 106 22.25 6.09 -15.81
CA ALA A 106 23.53 6.57 -16.32
C ALA A 106 24.25 5.53 -17.21
N SER A 107 23.72 4.31 -17.31
CA SER A 107 24.25 3.24 -18.14
C SER A 107 23.53 3.14 -19.49
N ASP A 108 24.28 3.07 -20.58
CA ASP A 108 23.73 3.00 -21.95
C ASP A 108 23.13 1.63 -22.32
N GLN A 109 23.22 0.62 -21.44
CA GLN A 109 22.73 -0.73 -21.75
C GLN A 109 21.24 -0.90 -21.50
N ASP A 110 20.53 -1.46 -22.48
CA ASP A 110 19.09 -1.73 -22.44
C ASP A 110 18.66 -2.53 -21.21
N TYR A 111 19.50 -3.47 -20.77
CA TYR A 111 19.30 -4.28 -19.56
C TYR A 111 19.19 -3.42 -18.28
N PHE A 112 20.01 -2.38 -18.15
CA PHE A 112 19.97 -1.50 -16.98
C PHE A 112 18.79 -0.53 -17.02
N ARG A 113 18.33 -0.13 -18.21
CA ARG A 113 17.11 0.68 -18.34
C ARG A 113 15.85 -0.09 -17.93
N ALA A 114 15.77 -1.39 -18.26
CA ALA A 114 14.69 -2.24 -17.76
C ALA A 114 14.69 -2.30 -16.22
N ARG A 115 15.87 -2.48 -15.60
CA ARG A 115 16.02 -2.45 -14.13
C ARG A 115 15.64 -1.11 -13.49
N ALA A 116 15.91 0.01 -14.16
CA ALA A 116 15.48 1.33 -13.70
C ALA A 116 13.95 1.48 -13.69
N ALA A 117 13.24 0.85 -14.64
CA ALA A 117 11.78 0.83 -14.65
C ALA A 117 11.22 0.00 -13.49
N ASP A 118 11.80 -1.18 -13.23
CA ASP A 118 11.39 -2.04 -12.11
C ASP A 118 11.55 -1.34 -10.76
N LEU A 119 12.67 -0.65 -10.54
CA LEU A 119 12.92 0.12 -9.31
C LEU A 119 11.90 1.25 -9.09
N ARG A 120 11.43 1.89 -10.16
CA ARG A 120 10.37 2.90 -10.07
C ARG A 120 9.04 2.27 -9.66
N ASP A 121 8.72 1.11 -10.20
CA ASP A 121 7.50 0.39 -9.85
C ASP A 121 7.52 -0.05 -8.39
N ILE A 122 8.63 -0.64 -7.92
CA ILE A 122 8.84 -1.00 -6.51
C ILE A 122 8.66 0.23 -5.60
N ARG A 123 9.30 1.36 -5.96
CA ARG A 123 9.19 2.61 -5.21
C ARG A 123 7.73 3.03 -5.06
N ASP A 124 7.00 3.06 -6.16
CA ASP A 124 5.62 3.55 -6.21
C ASP A 124 4.65 2.59 -5.52
N GLN A 125 4.89 1.27 -5.61
CA GLN A 125 4.11 0.25 -4.92
C GLN A 125 4.19 0.37 -3.40
N VAL A 126 5.37 0.66 -2.85
CA VAL A 126 5.56 0.90 -1.40
C VAL A 126 4.79 2.15 -0.96
N LEU A 127 4.85 3.24 -1.74
CA LEU A 127 4.14 4.48 -1.43
C LEU A 127 2.61 4.37 -1.62
N ARG A 128 2.15 3.48 -2.51
CA ARG A 128 0.72 3.18 -2.71
C ARG A 128 0.11 2.36 -1.56
N ALA A 129 0.88 2.00 -0.53
CA ALA A 129 0.32 1.32 0.64
C ALA A 129 -0.76 2.21 1.29
N PRO A 130 -2.03 1.78 1.32
CA PRO A 130 -3.06 2.58 1.96
C PRO A 130 -2.73 2.77 3.45
N PRO A 131 -3.04 3.94 4.03
CA PRO A 131 -2.85 4.15 5.47
C PRO A 131 -3.55 3.02 6.23
N PRO A 132 -3.03 2.60 7.40
CA PRO A 132 -3.70 1.58 8.20
C PRO A 132 -5.16 2.00 8.40
N ARG A 133 -6.07 1.16 7.92
CA ARG A 133 -7.49 1.39 8.10
C ARG A 133 -7.74 1.16 9.58
N HIS A 134 -7.83 2.25 10.36
CA HIS A 134 -8.35 2.14 11.72
C HIS A 134 -9.69 1.42 11.64
N PRO A 135 -9.97 0.43 12.52
CA PRO A 135 -11.28 -0.19 12.56
C PRO A 135 -12.27 0.95 12.76
N ARG A 136 -13.07 1.22 11.72
CA ARG A 136 -14.08 2.25 11.76
C ARG A 136 -15.09 1.77 12.79
N SER A 137 -15.04 2.32 14.00
CA SER A 137 -16.06 2.06 15.01
C SER A 137 -17.40 2.33 14.34
N ALA A 138 -18.19 1.28 14.15
CA ALA A 138 -19.54 1.43 13.65
C ALA A 138 -20.26 2.43 14.57
N PRO A 139 -21.02 3.41 14.03
CA PRO A 139 -21.83 4.24 14.90
C PRO A 139 -22.75 3.32 15.69
N ALA A 140 -22.68 3.42 17.02
CA ALA A 140 -23.58 2.71 17.91
C ALA A 140 -25.01 3.01 17.47
N ALA A 141 -25.74 1.99 17.02
CA ALA A 141 -27.15 2.13 16.74
C ALA A 141 -27.84 2.68 18.00
N PRO A 142 -28.67 3.72 17.91
CA PRO A 142 -29.35 4.24 19.08
C PRO A 142 -30.26 3.13 19.64
N GLY A 143 -29.98 2.75 20.88
CA GLY A 143 -30.76 1.78 21.63
C GLY A 143 -32.22 2.20 21.63
N ARG A 144 -33.08 1.31 21.13
CA ARG A 144 -34.52 1.39 21.40
C ARG A 144 -34.71 1.27 22.91
N GLY A 145 -34.86 2.43 23.57
CA GLY A 145 -35.32 2.49 24.94
C GLY A 145 -36.75 1.97 25.01
N CYS A 146 -36.93 0.71 25.46
CA CYS A 146 -38.19 0.25 26.01
C CYS A 146 -38.46 1.05 27.29
N ARG A 147 -39.25 2.12 27.16
CA ARG A 147 -39.74 2.91 28.28
C ARG A 147 -40.75 2.05 29.05
N ALA A 148 -40.34 1.50 30.19
CA ALA A 148 -41.27 0.99 31.17
C ALA A 148 -41.99 2.18 31.81
N ASP A 149 -43.27 2.37 31.51
CA ASP A 149 -44.14 3.24 32.31
C ASP A 149 -45.04 2.39 33.19
N ARG A 150 -44.70 2.36 34.48
CA ARG A 150 -45.62 1.95 35.55
C ARG A 150 -46.44 3.17 35.94
N ARG A 151 -47.70 3.23 35.50
CA ARG A 151 -48.74 3.95 36.26
C ARG A 151 -49.99 3.10 36.41
N ARG A 152 -50.13 2.58 37.63
CA ARG A 152 -51.42 2.19 38.22
C ARG A 152 -52.25 3.46 38.39
N LEU A 153 -53.46 3.50 37.83
CA LEU A 153 -54.54 4.32 38.37
C LEU A 153 -55.86 3.55 38.26
N ARG A 154 -56.57 3.51 39.38
CA ARG A 154 -57.92 2.98 39.57
C ARG A 154 -58.95 3.92 38.92
N ALA A 155 -60.04 3.39 38.38
CA ALA A 155 -61.37 4.03 38.39
C ALA A 155 -62.47 2.98 38.11
N ARG A 156 -63.68 3.28 38.57
CA ARG A 156 -64.87 2.43 38.78
C ARG A 156 -65.88 2.56 37.62
N SER A 157 -66.89 1.66 37.62
CA SER A 157 -68.27 1.79 37.04
C SER A 157 -68.41 1.65 35.51
N SER A 158 -69.41 1.00 34.89
CA SER A 158 -70.70 0.38 35.29
C SER A 158 -71.15 -0.64 34.22
N MET A 159 -71.80 -1.74 34.61
CA MET A 159 -73.20 -2.10 34.32
C MET A 159 -73.54 -3.45 34.96
#